data_AF-A0A7S3FLH2-F1
#
_entry.id   AF-A0A7S3FLH2-F1
#
_cell.length_a   1.000
_cell.length_b   1.000
_cell.length_c   1.000
_cell.angle_alpha   90.00
_cell.angle_beta   90.00
_cell.angle_gamma   90.00
#
_symmetry.space_group_name_H-M   'P 1'
#
loop_
_entity.id
_entity.type
_entity.pdbx_description
1 polymer ?
#
loop_
_entity_poly.entity_id
_entity_poly.type
_entity_poly.pdbx_seq_one_letter_code
_entity_poly.pdbx_strand_id
1 'polypeptide(L)'
;GVWCEWPSSTYWYKPLSATDPRGSTMAILLINNANVTSSLTFALADIPGLTESRRLPAAVGASGALGPVSHCTLFDVWRRMSLGVHGPVYTATSVASRDSVFLTLSDCS
;
A
#
# COMPACT_ATOMS: atom_id res chain seq x y z
N GLY A 1 -10.62 25.01 25.04
CA GLY A 1 -9.71 23.93 24.63
C GLY A 1 -9.59 23.95 23.13
N VAL A 2 -8.39 23.80 22.59
CA VAL A 2 -8.21 23.62 21.15
C VAL A 2 -8.61 22.18 20.84
N TRP A 3 -9.68 22.01 20.05
CA TRP A 3 -10.07 20.70 19.55
C TRP A 3 -9.23 20.44 18.29
N CYS A 4 -8.24 19.55 18.39
CA CYS A 4 -7.58 19.03 17.20
C CYS A 4 -8.55 18.06 16.52
N GLU A 5 -9.03 18.43 15.34
CA GLU A 5 -9.80 17.52 14.52
C GLU A 5 -8.84 16.51 13.88
N TRP A 6 -8.99 15.24 14.24
CA TRP A 6 -8.22 14.17 13.60
C TRP A 6 -8.73 13.97 12.17
N PRO A 7 -7.84 13.71 11.20
CA PRO A 7 -8.27 13.43 9.85
C PRO A 7 -9.19 12.19 9.83
N SER A 8 -10.25 12.26 9.03
CA SER A 8 -11.25 11.19 8.91
C SER A 8 -10.66 9.85 8.45
N SER A 9 -9.48 9.87 7.84
CA SER A 9 -8.72 8.68 7.46
C SER A 9 -7.23 8.92 7.62
N THR A 10 -6.50 7.84 7.86
CA THR A 10 -5.03 7.81 7.82
C THR A 10 -4.57 6.51 7.18
N TYR A 11 -3.37 6.51 6.62
CA TYR A 11 -2.69 5.28 6.23
C TYR A 11 -1.25 5.30 6.72
N TRP A 12 -0.75 4.12 7.08
CA TRP A 12 0.62 3.87 7.49
C TRP A 12 1.23 2.88 6.54
N TYR A 13 2.53 3.00 6.28
CA TYR A 13 3.27 2.08 5.45
C TYR A 13 4.55 1.61 6.16
N LYS A 14 5.00 0.40 5.85
CA LYS A 14 6.23 -0.17 6.39
C LYS A 14 6.89 -1.10 5.37
N PRO A 15 8.14 -0.83 4.94
CA PRO A 15 8.91 -1.79 4.15
C PRO A 15 9.06 -3.12 4.88
N LEU A 16 8.96 -4.20 4.12
CA LEU A 16 9.11 -5.58 4.58
C LEU A 16 10.33 -6.22 3.93
N SER A 17 10.86 -7.28 4.55
CA SER A 17 12.07 -7.98 4.12
C SER A 17 11.87 -8.90 2.90
N ALA A 18 10.65 -9.08 2.40
CA ALA A 18 10.29 -10.07 1.38
C ALA A 18 10.63 -11.53 1.75
N THR A 19 10.81 -11.82 3.04
CA THR A 19 11.12 -13.18 3.52
C THR A 19 9.88 -14.02 3.82
N ASP A 20 8.68 -13.45 3.75
CA ASP A 20 7.46 -14.24 3.86
C ASP A 20 7.22 -15.04 2.56
N PRO A 21 6.45 -16.15 2.60
CA PRO A 21 6.24 -17.01 1.42
C PRO A 21 5.62 -16.32 0.21
N ARG A 22 5.04 -15.13 0.39
CA ARG A 22 4.43 -14.32 -0.69
C ARG A 22 5.40 -13.27 -1.26
N GLY A 23 6.60 -13.13 -0.70
CA GLY A 23 7.57 -12.12 -1.14
C GLY A 23 7.07 -10.68 -0.92
N SER A 24 6.33 -10.44 0.16
CA SER A 24 5.76 -9.13 0.47
C SER A 24 6.87 -8.10 0.75
N THR A 25 6.87 -7.00 0.01
CA THR A 25 7.89 -5.94 0.09
C THR A 25 7.41 -4.72 0.89
N MET A 26 6.10 -4.56 1.06
CA MET A 26 5.50 -3.43 1.77
C MET A 26 4.23 -3.86 2.51
N ALA A 27 4.02 -3.29 3.68
CA ALA A 27 2.79 -3.38 4.46
C ALA A 27 2.10 -2.01 4.47
N ILE A 28 0.76 -1.99 4.35
CA ILE A 28 -0.05 -0.77 4.40
C ILE A 28 -1.24 -0.99 5.32
N LEU A 29 -1.40 -0.12 6.31
CA LEU A 29 -2.56 -0.10 7.21
C LEU A 29 -3.38 1.15 6.96
N LEU A 30 -4.58 1.00 6.41
CA LEU A 30 -5.56 2.08 6.27
C LEU A 30 -6.50 2.08 7.48
N ILE A 31 -6.77 3.24 8.05
CA ILE A 31 -7.63 3.40 9.24
C ILE A 31 -8.75 4.40 8.92
N ASN A 32 -10.00 3.99 9.15
CA ASN A 32 -11.15 4.87 9.11
C ASN A 32 -11.37 5.50 10.50
N ASN A 33 -10.97 6.76 10.66
CA ASN A 33 -11.19 7.51 11.90
C ASN A 33 -12.56 8.22 11.92
N ALA A 34 -13.36 8.11 10.87
CA ALA A 34 -14.72 8.65 10.90
C ALA A 34 -15.63 7.78 11.78
N ASN A 35 -16.74 8.39 12.22
CA ASN A 35 -17.82 7.71 12.93
C ASN A 35 -18.83 7.03 11.98
N VAL A 36 -18.56 7.04 10.68
CA VAL A 36 -19.39 6.45 9.62
C VAL A 36 -18.54 5.56 8.71
N THR A 37 -19.19 4.64 8.00
CA THR A 37 -18.54 3.83 6.96
C THR A 37 -18.03 4.73 5.84
N SER A 38 -16.81 4.47 5.36
CA SER A 38 -16.17 5.29 4.32
C SER A 38 -15.32 4.45 3.37
N SER A 39 -14.92 5.06 2.25
CA SER A 39 -13.92 4.50 1.34
C SER A 39 -12.55 5.11 1.65
N LEU A 40 -11.53 4.27 1.72
CA LEU A 40 -10.16 4.69 2.01
C LEU A 40 -9.30 4.47 0.77
N THR A 41 -8.56 5.49 0.34
CA THR A 41 -7.78 5.46 -0.90
C THR A 41 -6.32 5.80 -0.61
N PHE A 42 -5.40 5.13 -1.30
CA PHE A 42 -3.99 5.54 -1.35
C PHE A 42 -3.46 5.38 -2.78
N ALA A 43 -2.47 6.19 -3.15
CA ALA A 43 -1.71 6.01 -4.37
C ALA A 43 -0.36 5.33 -4.07
N LEU A 44 0.09 4.45 -4.96
CA LEU A 44 1.40 3.79 -4.86
C LEU A 44 2.54 4.81 -4.89
N ALA A 45 2.36 5.92 -5.62
CA ALA A 45 3.31 7.01 -5.72
C ALA A 45 3.51 7.77 -4.38
N ASP A 46 2.54 7.71 -3.47
CA ASP A 46 2.61 8.38 -2.17
C ASP A 46 3.40 7.57 -1.13
N ILE A 47 3.90 6.37 -1.49
CA ILE A 47 4.60 5.46 -0.59
C ILE A 47 6.11 5.50 -0.88
N PRO A 48 6.89 6.16 0.00
CA PRO A 48 8.34 6.15 -0.10
C PRO A 48 8.91 4.73 -0.12
N GLY A 49 9.85 4.50 -1.04
CA GLY A 49 10.52 3.22 -1.21
C GLY A 49 9.85 2.28 -2.22
N LEU A 50 8.59 2.50 -2.62
CA LEU A 50 8.02 1.76 -3.76
C LEU A 50 8.61 2.25 -5.09
N THR A 51 8.77 3.56 -5.27
CA THR A 51 9.30 4.19 -6.49
C THR A 51 10.75 3.84 -6.84
N GLU A 52 11.53 3.34 -5.88
CA GLU A 52 12.97 3.08 -6.03
C GLU A 52 13.34 1.59 -5.98
N SER A 53 12.37 0.70 -5.74
CA SER A 53 12.63 -0.73 -5.42
C SER A 53 13.14 -1.58 -6.59
N ARG A 54 13.36 -1.02 -7.79
CA ARG A 54 14.00 -1.75 -8.89
C ARG A 54 15.53 -1.63 -8.84
N ARG A 55 16.16 -2.36 -7.91
CA ARG A 55 17.58 -2.71 -7.98
C ARG A 55 17.82 -4.18 -7.62
N LEU A 56 17.52 -5.07 -8.57
CA LEU A 56 18.15 -6.37 -8.75
C LEU A 56 18.60 -6.45 -10.21
N PRO A 57 19.78 -7.04 -10.50
CA PRO A 57 20.76 -6.44 -11.40
C PRO A 57 20.29 -6.46 -12.86
N ALA A 58 20.05 -5.26 -13.40
CA ALA A 58 20.23 -5.06 -14.83
C ALA A 58 21.68 -5.39 -15.14
N ALA A 59 21.89 -6.33 -16.07
CA ALA A 59 23.16 -6.53 -16.71
C ALA A 59 23.80 -5.18 -17.06
N VAL A 60 25.10 -5.09 -16.85
CA VAL A 60 25.97 -3.95 -17.15
C VAL A 60 25.56 -3.32 -18.48
N GLY A 61 24.92 -2.14 -18.45
CA GLY A 61 24.67 -1.34 -19.65
C GLY A 61 23.33 -0.62 -19.81
N ALA A 62 22.31 -0.85 -18.98
CA ALA A 62 21.03 -0.14 -19.12
C ALA A 62 20.97 1.11 -18.22
N SER A 63 21.05 2.31 -18.80
CA SER A 63 20.55 3.54 -18.15
C SER A 63 19.01 3.50 -18.14
N GLY A 64 18.43 2.63 -17.32
CA GLY A 64 17.00 2.56 -17.12
C GLY A 64 16.58 3.59 -16.08
N ALA A 65 15.87 4.63 -16.49
CA ALA A 65 15.24 5.54 -15.55
C ALA A 65 14.36 4.75 -14.56
N LEU A 66 14.49 5.04 -13.27
CA LEU A 66 13.54 4.58 -12.25
C LEU A 66 12.18 5.18 -12.61
N GLY A 67 11.25 4.35 -13.07
CA GLY A 67 9.86 4.73 -13.32
C GLY A 67 9.03 4.62 -12.05
N PRO A 68 7.96 5.42 -11.89
CA PRO A 68 7.04 5.26 -10.77
C PRO A 68 6.37 3.88 -10.85
N VAL A 69 6.17 3.24 -9.70
CA VAL A 69 5.41 1.99 -9.62
C VAL A 69 4.00 2.23 -10.12
N SER A 70 3.61 1.45 -11.12
CA SER A 70 2.34 1.54 -11.83
C SER A 70 1.34 0.49 -11.34
N HIS A 71 1.81 -0.63 -10.81
CA HIS A 71 0.96 -1.68 -10.26
C HIS A 71 1.69 -2.53 -9.20
N CYS A 72 0.91 -3.15 -8.31
CA CYS A 72 1.38 -4.14 -7.33
C CYS A 72 0.35 -5.26 -7.18
N THR A 73 0.78 -6.44 -6.75
CA THR A 73 -0.12 -7.48 -6.24
C THR A 73 -0.47 -7.18 -4.79
N LEU A 74 -1.76 -7.14 -4.47
CA LEU A 74 -2.25 -6.84 -3.11
C LEU A 74 -2.81 -8.09 -2.45
N PHE A 75 -2.60 -8.19 -1.15
CA PHE A 75 -3.19 -9.22 -0.30
C PHE A 75 -3.79 -8.58 0.96
N ASP A 76 -5.04 -8.91 1.25
CA ASP A 76 -5.74 -8.51 2.48
C ASP A 76 -5.38 -9.46 3.62
N VAL A 77 -4.66 -8.93 4.62
CA VAL A 77 -4.15 -9.69 5.76
C VAL A 77 -5.28 -10.16 6.67
N TRP A 78 -6.30 -9.33 6.89
CA TRP A 78 -7.41 -9.67 7.77
C TRP A 78 -8.32 -10.72 7.15
N ARG A 79 -8.62 -10.58 5.85
CA ARG A 79 -9.44 -11.54 5.10
C ARG A 79 -8.66 -12.78 4.63
N ARG A 80 -7.33 -12.76 4.74
CA ARG A 80 -6.42 -13.79 4.24
C ARG A 80 -6.67 -14.10 2.76
N MET A 81 -6.86 -13.06 1.96
CA MET A 81 -7.31 -13.16 0.57
C MET A 81 -6.42 -12.33 -0.34
N SER A 82 -6.03 -12.91 -1.48
CA SER A 82 -5.42 -12.14 -2.57
C SER A 82 -6.47 -11.26 -3.23
N LEU A 83 -6.14 -9.98 -3.40
CA LEU A 83 -6.97 -9.01 -4.14
C LEU A 83 -6.54 -8.93 -5.61
N GLY A 84 -5.42 -9.56 -5.97
CA GLY A 84 -4.87 -9.55 -7.31
C GLY A 84 -4.00 -8.32 -7.59
N VAL A 85 -3.78 -8.06 -8.88
CA VAL A 85 -2.96 -6.93 -9.33
C VAL A 85 -3.83 -5.67 -9.37
N HIS A 86 -3.36 -4.61 -8.70
CA HIS A 86 -3.99 -3.30 -8.72
C HIS A 86 -3.05 -2.26 -9.31
N GLY A 87 -3.65 -1.28 -9.99
CA GLY A 87 -2.96 -0.16 -10.59
C GLY A 87 -2.45 0.88 -9.58
N PRO A 88 -2.19 2.12 -10.01
CA PRO A 88 -1.44 3.10 -9.23
C PRO A 88 -2.22 3.65 -8.03
N VAL A 89 -3.53 3.38 -7.96
CA VAL A 89 -4.42 3.78 -6.88
C VAL A 89 -5.24 2.58 -6.46
N TYR A 90 -5.34 2.36 -5.15
CA TYR A 90 -6.23 1.37 -4.56
C TYR A 90 -7.23 2.06 -3.63
N THR A 91 -8.49 1.64 -3.73
CA THR A 91 -9.57 2.09 -2.85
C THR A 91 -10.19 0.90 -2.13
N ALA A 92 -10.05 0.87 -0.81
CA ALA A 92 -10.85 -0.01 0.03
C ALA A 92 -12.25 0.59 0.20
N THR A 93 -13.26 -0.10 -0.33
CA THR A 93 -14.66 0.32 -0.20
C THR A 93 -15.28 -0.20 1.09
N SER A 94 -16.20 0.58 1.66
CA SER A 94 -17.04 0.17 2.79
C SER A 94 -16.27 -0.24 4.05
N VAL A 95 -15.23 0.52 4.41
CA VAL A 95 -14.51 0.33 5.67
C VAL A 95 -15.37 0.89 6.80
N ALA A 96 -15.73 0.03 7.76
CA ALA A 96 -16.63 0.40 8.84
C ALA A 96 -16.06 1.55 9.70
N SER A 97 -16.95 2.23 10.42
CA SER A 97 -16.57 3.25 11.42
C SER A 97 -15.55 2.67 12.39
N ARG A 98 -14.44 3.39 12.59
CA ARG A 98 -13.34 2.98 13.49
C ARG A 98 -12.67 1.66 13.14
N ASP A 99 -12.79 1.21 11.89
CA ASP A 99 -12.19 -0.02 11.39
C ASP A 99 -10.93 0.24 10.53
N SER A 100 -10.24 -0.83 10.14
CA SER A 100 -9.01 -0.78 9.37
C SER A 100 -8.94 -1.84 8.29
N VAL A 101 -8.13 -1.56 7.27
CA VAL A 101 -7.75 -2.52 6.23
C VAL A 101 -6.24 -2.68 6.27
N PHE A 102 -5.79 -3.93 6.39
CA PHE A 102 -4.36 -4.24 6.43
C PHE A 102 -3.96 -5.02 5.19
N LEU A 103 -3.07 -4.43 4.39
CA LEU A 103 -2.61 -4.97 3.11
C LEU A 103 -1.12 -5.27 3.14
N THR A 104 -0.71 -6.28 2.38
CA THR A 104 0.67 -6.48 1.96
C THR A 104 0.77 -6.39 0.44
N LEU A 105 1.84 -5.78 -0.05
CA LEU A 105 2.13 -5.62 -1.48
C LEU A 105 3.31 -6.51 -1.86
N SER A 106 3.22 -7.14 -3.02
CA SER A 106 4.29 -7.87 -3.70
C SER A 106 4.32 -7.49 -5.19
N ASP A 107 5.38 -7.89 -5.89
CA ASP A 107 5.48 -7.80 -7.36
C ASP A 107 5.17 -6.41 -7.95
N CYS A 108 5.64 -5.36 -7.29
CA CYS A 108 5.43 -3.98 -7.71
C CYS A 108 6.29 -3.61 -8.93
N SER A 109 5.70 -3.03 -9.99
CA SER A 109 6.45 -2.53 -11.16
C SER A 109 5.89 -1.31 -11.87
#